data_AF-A0A218XP29-F1
#
_entry.id   AF-A0A218XP29-F1
#
_cell.length_a   1.000
_cell.length_b   1.000
_cell.length_c   1.000
_cell.angle_alpha   90.00
_cell.angle_beta   90.00
_cell.angle_gamma   90.00
#
_symmetry.space_group_name_H-M   'P 1'
#
loop_
_entity.id
_entity.type
_entity.pdbx_description
1 polymer ?
#
loop_
_entity_poly.entity_id
_entity_poly.type
_entity_poly.pdbx_seq_one_letter_code
_entity_poly.pdbx_strand_id
1 'polypeptide(L)'
;MYKVASGKNWFTIFPRGLTIASFHEPLHWYQKTLTGKDGRIQITIGKLRNICWLDVSGKFQTVTLSQGIKYEIVLHVKSVDAEIVKFDAPVSFKITLPDGCKVDGERNFKELLKGGSWKDISLHEFMMTTENVGELQFCIYEHGGTWKSEIELGGISFKPKTTITPRPSNRQQQNVDAQQQQQNVDTQQQQQNLDAQQQQQQHAAQPSSEDLPAQHTAQPSSEDPPAQHAAQPSSEYPPAHGVPLLEAFYD
;
A
#
# COMPACT_ATOMS: atom_id res chain seq x y z
N MET A 1 13.09 9.44 4.55
CA MET A 1 13.31 8.35 5.52
C MET A 1 12.12 7.40 5.38
N TYR A 2 12.35 6.13 5.03
CA TYR A 2 11.29 5.16 4.70
C TYR A 2 10.84 4.41 5.96
N LYS A 3 9.56 4.05 6.04
CA LYS A 3 9.06 3.04 6.97
C LYS A 3 8.25 2.01 6.19
N VAL A 4 8.43 0.76 6.56
CA VAL A 4 7.61 -0.35 6.10
C VAL A 4 6.49 -0.52 7.13
N ALA A 5 5.29 -0.01 6.83
CA ALA A 5 4.10 -0.36 7.59
C ALA A 5 3.33 -1.38 6.73
N SER A 6 3.10 -2.59 7.25
CA SER A 6 2.48 -3.74 6.54
C SER A 6 3.31 -4.45 5.47
N GLY A 7 4.64 -4.26 5.42
CA GLY A 7 5.45 -4.79 4.31
C GLY A 7 5.47 -3.91 3.06
N LYS A 8 4.82 -2.74 3.13
CA LYS A 8 4.65 -1.82 1.99
C LYS A 8 5.34 -0.49 2.28
N ASN A 9 5.92 0.10 1.24
CA ASN A 9 6.71 1.30 1.41
C ASN A 9 5.83 2.53 1.69
N TRP A 10 6.14 3.28 2.75
CA TRP A 10 5.64 4.62 3.04
C TRP A 10 6.77 5.62 2.81
N PHE A 11 6.47 6.72 2.09
CA PHE A 11 7.41 7.83 1.92
C PHE A 11 6.80 9.15 2.35
N THR A 12 7.62 10.02 2.94
CA THR A 12 7.27 11.40 3.26
C THR A 12 8.35 12.34 2.73
N ILE A 13 7.93 13.36 1.99
CA ILE A 13 8.75 14.50 1.59
C ILE A 13 8.49 15.61 2.61
N PHE A 14 9.47 15.88 3.47
CA PHE A 14 9.43 16.98 4.42
C PHE A 14 9.62 18.33 3.70
N PRO A 15 9.24 19.47 4.31
CA PRO A 15 9.35 20.80 3.71
C PRO A 15 10.68 21.12 3.02
N ARG A 16 11.82 20.67 3.58
CA ARG A 16 13.14 20.88 2.96
C ARG A 16 13.36 20.14 1.64
N GLY A 17 12.58 19.10 1.36
CA GLY A 17 12.57 18.38 0.08
C GLY A 17 11.48 18.85 -0.87
N LEU A 18 10.68 19.85 -0.48
CA LEU A 18 9.64 20.46 -1.32
C LEU A 18 10.16 21.77 -1.93
N THR A 19 9.55 22.16 -3.04
CA THR A 19 9.67 23.52 -3.56
C THR A 19 8.55 24.35 -2.94
N ILE A 20 8.90 25.31 -2.09
CA ILE A 20 7.93 26.15 -1.37
C ILE A 20 8.30 27.61 -1.60
N ALA A 21 7.34 28.40 -2.09
CA ALA A 21 7.54 29.84 -2.33
C ALA A 21 7.95 30.56 -1.03
N SER A 22 9.03 31.34 -1.12
CA SER A 22 9.62 32.13 -0.02
C SER A 22 9.97 31.34 1.26
N PHE A 23 10.17 30.02 1.18
CA PHE A 23 10.45 29.18 2.36
C PHE A 23 11.77 29.46 3.08
N HIS A 24 12.70 30.10 2.39
CA HIS A 24 13.96 30.56 2.94
C HIS A 24 13.86 31.95 3.60
N GLU A 25 12.73 32.64 3.45
CA GLU A 25 12.52 33.99 3.97
C GLU A 25 11.83 33.95 5.34
N PRO A 26 12.51 34.34 6.43
CA PRO A 26 11.96 34.27 7.79
C PRO A 26 10.71 35.14 8.02
N LEU A 27 10.49 36.14 7.16
CA LEU A 27 9.29 36.98 7.17
C LEU A 27 8.05 36.19 6.76
N HIS A 28 8.19 35.22 5.85
CA HIS A 28 7.10 34.42 5.30
C HIS A 28 7.00 33.06 5.98
N TRP A 29 8.13 32.39 6.22
CA TRP A 29 8.19 31.06 6.81
C TRP A 29 9.21 30.97 7.94
N TYR A 30 8.80 30.42 9.07
CA TYR A 30 9.71 30.02 10.14
C TYR A 30 9.97 28.52 10.08
N GLN A 31 11.23 28.12 10.04
CA GLN A 31 11.62 26.71 10.05
C GLN A 31 11.75 26.24 11.50
N LYS A 32 11.03 25.17 11.86
CA LYS A 32 11.04 24.59 13.20
C LYS A 32 11.54 23.16 13.11
N THR A 33 12.49 22.81 13.97
CA THR A 33 12.98 21.43 14.09
C THR A 33 12.15 20.70 15.14
N LEU A 34 11.57 19.56 14.77
CA LEU A 34 11.01 18.60 15.71
C LEU A 34 12.02 17.49 15.92
N THR A 35 12.23 17.12 17.17
CA THR A 35 13.11 16.03 17.57
C THR A 35 12.26 14.88 18.06
N GLY A 36 12.55 13.68 17.58
CA GLY A 36 11.81 12.48 17.95
C GLY A 36 12.02 12.15 19.42
N LYS A 37 11.12 11.34 19.99
CA LYS A 37 11.18 10.92 21.41
C LYS A 37 12.53 10.30 21.82
N ASP A 38 13.23 9.67 20.88
CA ASP A 38 14.54 9.06 21.10
C ASP A 38 15.73 10.02 20.86
N GLY A 39 15.48 11.26 20.45
CA GLY A 39 16.50 12.27 20.16
C GLY A 39 17.25 12.09 18.85
N ARG A 40 17.08 10.95 18.15
CA ARG A 40 17.94 10.54 17.03
C ARG A 40 17.47 11.09 15.69
N ILE A 41 16.16 11.21 15.53
CA ILE A 41 15.56 11.71 14.30
C ILE A 41 15.14 13.15 14.52
N GLN A 42 15.57 14.02 13.61
CA GLN A 42 15.15 15.42 13.57
C GLN A 42 14.52 15.69 12.21
N ILE A 43 13.37 16.35 12.23
CA ILE A 43 12.67 16.77 11.01
C ILE A 43 12.44 18.28 11.06
N THR A 44 12.58 18.95 9.92
CA THR A 44 12.26 20.37 9.80
C THR A 44 10.84 20.51 9.25
N ILE A 45 9.98 21.18 10.01
CA ILE A 45 8.65 21.61 9.57
C ILE A 45 8.64 23.11 9.24
N GLY A 46 7.65 23.56 8.48
CA GLY A 46 7.48 24.95 8.10
C GLY A 46 6.30 25.61 8.79
N LYS A 47 6.52 26.65 9.60
CA LYS A 47 5.45 27.50 10.13
C LYS A 47 5.23 28.70 9.20
N LEU A 48 4.04 28.81 8.61
CA LEU A 48 3.66 29.93 7.77
C LEU A 48 3.32 31.15 8.63
N ARG A 49 4.10 32.22 8.50
CA ARG A 49 3.86 33.50 9.20
C ARG A 49 2.89 34.39 8.44
N ASN A 50 3.14 34.62 7.16
CA ASN A 50 2.24 35.39 6.30
C ASN A 50 2.69 35.26 4.84
N ILE A 51 1.79 35.03 3.89
CA ILE A 51 2.10 35.10 2.45
C ILE A 51 0.87 35.49 1.64
N CYS A 52 1.03 36.19 0.51
CA CYS A 52 -0.07 36.46 -0.41
C CYS A 52 -0.28 35.32 -1.41
N TRP A 53 0.77 34.59 -1.81
CA TRP A 53 0.71 33.45 -2.72
C TRP A 53 1.31 32.21 -2.07
N LEU A 54 0.45 31.25 -1.71
CA LEU A 54 0.90 29.94 -1.27
C LEU A 54 1.18 29.07 -2.49
N ASP A 55 2.40 28.56 -2.60
CA ASP A 55 2.79 27.54 -3.58
C ASP A 55 3.70 26.52 -2.89
N VAL A 56 3.23 25.28 -2.81
CA VAL A 56 3.94 24.11 -2.30
C VAL A 56 3.89 23.04 -3.37
N SER A 57 5.03 22.75 -3.98
CA SER A 57 5.14 21.80 -5.08
C SER A 57 6.27 20.80 -4.87
N GLY A 58 6.19 19.70 -5.60
CA GLY A 58 7.19 18.66 -5.51
C GLY A 58 7.05 17.60 -6.60
N LYS A 59 8.07 16.76 -6.63
CA LYS A 59 8.21 15.64 -7.54
C LYS A 59 8.51 14.38 -6.75
N PHE A 60 8.01 13.26 -7.20
CA PHE A 60 8.20 11.98 -6.52
C PHE A 60 8.37 10.84 -7.52
N GLN A 61 9.38 10.00 -7.32
CA GLN A 61 9.64 8.86 -8.19
C GLN A 61 8.81 7.66 -7.73
N THR A 62 7.74 7.31 -8.46
CA THR A 62 6.79 6.25 -8.07
C THR A 62 7.41 4.85 -8.11
N VAL A 63 8.56 4.69 -8.76
CA VAL A 63 9.35 3.44 -8.77
C VAL A 63 9.73 2.95 -7.36
N THR A 64 9.75 3.83 -6.36
CA THR A 64 10.02 3.45 -4.97
C THR A 64 8.80 2.84 -4.28
N LEU A 65 7.61 2.94 -4.85
CA LEU A 65 6.37 2.39 -4.32
C LEU A 65 6.20 0.92 -4.71
N SER A 66 5.49 0.18 -3.86
CA SER A 66 5.19 -1.23 -4.12
C SER A 66 4.07 -1.36 -5.16
N GLN A 67 4.30 -2.17 -6.21
CA GLN A 67 3.32 -2.48 -7.25
C GLN A 67 2.07 -3.19 -6.71
N GLY A 68 0.91 -2.98 -7.35
CA GLY A 68 -0.36 -3.61 -6.99
C GLY A 68 -0.99 -3.08 -5.70
N ILE A 69 -0.49 -1.97 -5.17
CA ILE A 69 -0.95 -1.36 -3.93
C ILE A 69 -1.67 -0.05 -4.24
N LYS A 70 -2.83 0.15 -3.60
CA LYS A 70 -3.48 1.46 -3.59
C LYS A 70 -2.72 2.39 -2.66
N TYR A 71 -2.29 3.53 -3.18
CA TYR A 71 -1.63 4.60 -2.43
C TYR A 71 -2.56 5.81 -2.29
N GLU A 72 -2.33 6.54 -1.21
CA GLU A 72 -2.95 7.84 -0.95
C GLU A 72 -1.85 8.89 -0.79
N ILE A 73 -2.04 10.03 -1.47
CA ILE A 73 -1.21 11.23 -1.35
C ILE A 73 -1.82 12.11 -0.28
N VAL A 74 -1.07 12.36 0.79
CA VAL A 74 -1.56 13.05 1.99
C VAL A 74 -0.73 14.27 2.32
N LEU A 75 -1.39 15.40 2.51
CA LEU A 75 -0.80 16.59 3.09
C LEU A 75 -0.89 16.54 4.62
N HIS A 76 0.25 16.70 5.28
CA HIS A 76 0.33 16.84 6.74
C HIS A 76 0.41 18.31 7.11
N VAL A 77 -0.62 18.80 7.78
CA VAL A 77 -0.73 20.21 8.14
C VAL A 77 -1.52 20.35 9.45
N LYS A 78 -1.22 21.39 10.22
CA LYS A 78 -2.08 21.83 11.33
C LYS A 78 -2.18 23.34 11.37
N SER A 79 -3.14 23.83 12.13
CA SER A 79 -3.16 25.21 12.58
C SER A 79 -2.12 25.45 13.68
N VAL A 80 -1.53 26.65 13.69
CA VAL A 80 -0.60 27.09 14.75
C VAL A 80 -1.38 27.33 16.05
N ASP A 81 -2.54 27.95 15.92
CA ASP A 81 -3.49 28.22 16.99
C ASP A 81 -4.81 27.50 16.64
N ALA A 82 -5.38 26.79 17.60
CA ALA A 82 -6.54 25.92 17.40
C ALA A 82 -7.78 26.65 16.85
N GLU A 83 -7.88 27.96 17.11
CA GLU A 83 -9.01 28.81 16.74
C GLU A 83 -8.71 29.70 15.52
N ILE A 84 -7.44 29.77 15.09
CA ILE A 84 -7.00 30.73 14.08
C ILE A 84 -6.38 30.00 12.89
N VAL A 85 -7.10 30.03 11.76
CA VAL A 85 -6.60 29.66 10.43
C VAL A 85 -6.93 30.81 9.50
N LYS A 86 -5.90 31.50 8.99
CA LYS A 86 -6.10 32.65 8.09
C LYS A 86 -6.07 32.18 6.64
N PHE A 87 -7.13 31.50 6.24
CA PHE A 87 -7.38 31.06 4.87
C PHE A 87 -8.83 31.38 4.54
N ASP A 88 -9.05 32.35 3.66
CA ASP A 88 -10.39 32.82 3.31
C ASP A 88 -10.95 32.14 2.06
N ALA A 89 -10.08 31.57 1.22
CA ALA A 89 -10.46 30.74 0.09
C ALA A 89 -9.97 29.29 0.28
N PRO A 90 -10.60 28.32 -0.39
CA PRO A 90 -10.09 26.96 -0.46
C PRO A 90 -8.68 26.91 -1.06
N VAL A 91 -7.86 25.98 -0.58
CA VAL A 91 -6.54 25.71 -1.14
C VAL A 91 -6.69 24.68 -2.25
N SER A 92 -6.28 25.04 -3.47
CA SER A 92 -6.32 24.16 -4.63
C SER A 92 -5.13 23.20 -4.65
N PHE A 93 -5.26 22.07 -5.32
CA PHE A 93 -4.15 21.20 -5.66
C PHE A 93 -4.27 20.68 -7.09
N LYS A 94 -3.13 20.32 -7.66
CA LYS A 94 -2.97 19.65 -8.96
C LYS A 94 -1.96 18.52 -8.81
N ILE A 95 -2.27 17.37 -9.37
CA ILE A 95 -1.43 16.18 -9.38
C ILE A 95 -1.39 15.66 -10.81
N THR A 96 -0.19 15.32 -11.29
CA THR A 96 0.03 14.64 -12.56
C THR A 96 0.74 13.33 -12.28
N LEU A 97 0.09 12.22 -12.60
CA LEU A 97 0.66 10.88 -12.51
C LEU A 97 1.55 10.59 -13.74
N PRO A 98 2.49 9.63 -13.65
CA PRO A 98 3.38 9.30 -14.76
C PRO A 98 2.68 8.77 -16.03
N ASP A 99 1.49 8.20 -15.88
CA ASP A 99 0.63 7.76 -17.00
C ASP A 99 -0.06 8.93 -17.74
N GLY A 100 0.17 10.17 -17.29
CA GLY A 100 -0.44 11.38 -17.85
C GLY A 100 -1.77 11.75 -17.23
N CYS A 101 -2.32 10.95 -16.30
CA CYS A 101 -3.54 11.29 -15.57
C CYS A 101 -3.34 12.57 -14.75
N LYS A 102 -4.27 13.51 -14.89
CA LYS A 102 -4.28 14.77 -14.17
C LYS A 102 -5.47 14.83 -13.25
N VAL A 103 -5.23 15.25 -12.02
CA VAL A 103 -6.25 15.41 -10.99
C VAL A 103 -6.07 16.77 -10.34
N ASP A 104 -7.17 17.49 -10.20
CA ASP A 104 -7.24 18.73 -9.46
C ASP A 104 -8.39 18.70 -8.46
N GLY A 105 -8.35 19.62 -7.51
CA GLY A 105 -9.39 19.77 -6.51
C GLY A 105 -9.02 20.83 -5.48
N GLU A 106 -9.87 20.96 -4.46
CA GLU A 106 -9.71 21.99 -3.43
C GLU A 106 -9.94 21.43 -2.03
N ARG A 107 -9.35 22.08 -1.02
CA ARG A 107 -9.47 21.74 0.39
C ARG A 107 -9.69 23.01 1.21
N ASN A 108 -10.76 23.05 1.99
CA ASN A 108 -11.04 24.18 2.88
C ASN A 108 -10.22 24.04 4.17
N PHE A 109 -9.06 24.72 4.24
CA PHE A 109 -8.18 24.64 5.41
C PHE A 109 -8.81 25.21 6.67
N LYS A 110 -9.64 26.26 6.54
CA LYS A 110 -10.34 26.88 7.68
C LYS A 110 -11.28 25.90 8.39
N GLU A 111 -11.89 24.98 7.64
CA GLU A 111 -12.74 23.93 8.21
C GLU A 111 -11.93 22.72 8.67
N LEU A 112 -10.98 22.25 7.85
CA LEU A 112 -10.24 21.01 8.10
C LEU A 112 -9.29 21.12 9.29
N LEU A 113 -8.71 22.31 9.54
CA LEU A 113 -7.66 22.52 10.54
C LEU A 113 -8.16 23.04 11.89
N LYS A 114 -9.48 23.02 12.13
CA LYS A 114 -10.05 23.37 13.43
C LYS A 114 -9.50 22.47 14.54
N GLY A 115 -9.22 23.06 15.70
CA GLY A 115 -8.81 22.33 16.90
C GLY A 115 -7.30 22.06 17.04
N GLY A 116 -6.43 22.68 16.23
CA GLY A 116 -5.00 22.78 16.51
C GLY A 116 -4.15 21.51 16.32
N SER A 117 -4.80 20.36 16.06
CA SER A 117 -4.14 19.08 15.89
C SER A 117 -3.66 18.85 14.46
N TRP A 118 -2.63 18.02 14.30
CA TRP A 118 -2.17 17.53 13.00
C TRP A 118 -3.29 16.82 12.24
N LYS A 119 -3.47 17.23 10.99
CA LYS A 119 -4.43 16.65 10.06
C LYS A 119 -3.70 16.02 8.89
N ASP A 120 -4.18 14.83 8.56
CA ASP A 120 -3.86 14.12 7.33
C ASP A 120 -4.94 14.44 6.30
N ILE A 121 -4.67 15.39 5.41
CA ILE A 121 -5.59 15.75 4.33
C ILE A 121 -5.28 14.90 3.11
N SER A 122 -6.19 13.97 2.79
CA SER A 122 -6.11 13.19 1.55
C SER A 122 -6.32 14.07 0.33
N LEU A 123 -5.38 14.04 -0.62
CA LEU A 123 -5.43 14.80 -1.86
C LEU A 123 -5.91 13.92 -3.02
N HIS A 124 -5.33 12.73 -3.17
CA HIS A 124 -5.68 11.79 -4.23
C HIS A 124 -5.29 10.35 -3.87
N GLU A 125 -6.01 9.40 -4.44
CA GLU A 125 -5.72 7.96 -4.35
C GLU A 125 -5.46 7.40 -5.73
N PHE A 126 -4.45 6.54 -5.86
CA PHE A 126 -4.15 5.84 -7.11
C PHE A 126 -3.68 4.42 -6.84
N MET A 127 -3.89 3.53 -7.81
CA MET A 127 -3.29 2.19 -7.78
C MET A 127 -1.89 2.27 -8.37
N MET A 128 -0.88 1.76 -7.67
CA MET A 128 0.45 1.62 -8.25
C MET A 128 0.45 0.46 -9.26
N THR A 129 0.70 0.75 -10.52
CA THR A 129 0.75 -0.23 -11.63
C THR A 129 2.04 -0.04 -12.44
N THR A 130 2.28 -0.92 -13.41
CA THR A 130 3.41 -0.79 -14.34
C THR A 130 3.27 0.42 -15.27
N GLU A 131 2.04 0.91 -15.48
CA GLU A 131 1.73 2.01 -16.40
C GLU A 131 2.06 3.39 -15.80
N ASN A 132 2.10 3.49 -14.48
CA ASN A 132 2.37 4.74 -13.77
C ASN A 132 3.71 4.73 -13.02
N VAL A 133 4.69 3.98 -13.54
CA VAL A 133 6.09 4.06 -13.11
C VAL A 133 6.76 5.30 -13.73
N GLY A 134 7.21 6.23 -12.89
CA GLY A 134 7.92 7.42 -13.34
C GLY A 134 7.85 8.57 -12.34
N GLU A 135 7.99 9.79 -12.85
CA GLU A 135 7.93 11.01 -12.03
C GLU A 135 6.48 11.50 -11.87
N LEU A 136 5.97 11.43 -10.65
CA LEU A 136 4.73 12.08 -10.23
C LEU A 136 5.04 13.54 -9.86
N GLN A 137 4.18 14.46 -10.28
CA GLN A 137 4.29 15.88 -9.93
C GLN A 137 3.05 16.34 -9.18
N PHE A 138 3.23 17.21 -8.18
CA PHE A 138 2.12 17.81 -7.46
C PHE A 138 2.40 19.28 -7.13
N CYS A 139 1.32 20.05 -7.01
CA CYS A 139 1.32 21.44 -6.57
C CYS A 139 0.08 21.67 -5.71
N ILE A 140 0.25 22.33 -4.58
CA ILE A 140 -0.79 22.74 -3.64
C ILE A 140 -0.64 24.24 -3.50
N TYR A 141 -1.69 24.98 -3.85
CA TYR A 141 -1.56 26.42 -4.05
C TYR A 141 -2.83 27.17 -3.72
N GLU A 142 -2.63 28.44 -3.34
CA GLU A 142 -3.69 29.42 -3.25
C GLU A 142 -3.11 30.79 -3.59
N HIS A 143 -3.49 31.33 -4.74
CA HIS A 143 -2.95 32.59 -5.29
C HIS A 143 -3.92 33.77 -5.15
N GLY A 144 -4.98 33.62 -4.34
CA GLY A 144 -5.93 34.69 -4.05
C GLY A 144 -5.25 35.88 -3.36
N GLY A 145 -5.82 37.09 -3.52
CA GLY A 145 -5.25 38.33 -3.01
C GLY A 145 -5.28 38.51 -1.48
N THR A 146 -5.81 37.54 -0.74
CA THR A 146 -5.85 37.54 0.73
C THR A 146 -4.54 36.99 1.32
N TRP A 147 -4.16 37.53 2.47
CA TRP A 147 -3.00 37.07 3.22
C TRP A 147 -3.29 35.75 3.93
N LYS A 148 -2.32 34.83 3.89
CA LYS A 148 -2.42 33.47 4.42
C LYS A 148 -1.42 33.23 5.53
N SER A 149 -1.87 32.70 6.66
CA SER A 149 -0.99 32.42 7.80
C SER A 149 -1.55 31.39 8.78
N GLU A 150 -0.79 31.15 9.84
CA GLU A 150 -1.17 30.32 11.00
C GLU A 150 -1.34 28.83 10.69
N ILE A 151 -0.48 28.29 9.82
CA ILE A 151 -0.34 26.83 9.63
C ILE A 151 1.08 26.34 9.88
N GLU A 152 1.22 25.11 10.36
CA GLU A 152 2.46 24.35 10.32
C GLU A 152 2.35 23.24 9.25
N LEU A 153 3.27 23.23 8.30
CA LEU A 153 3.41 22.24 7.24
C LEU A 153 4.39 21.14 7.66
N GLY A 154 3.89 19.91 7.75
CA GLY A 154 4.66 18.71 8.10
C GLY A 154 5.26 18.01 6.87
N GLY A 155 4.65 18.18 5.69
CA GLY A 155 5.13 17.60 4.44
C GLY A 155 4.04 16.83 3.69
N ILE A 156 4.45 16.07 2.68
CA ILE A 156 3.57 15.25 1.84
C ILE A 156 3.97 13.78 1.96
N SER A 157 3.01 12.90 2.23
CA SER A 157 3.24 11.45 2.26
C SER A 157 2.55 10.71 1.14
N PHE A 158 3.19 9.62 0.72
CA PHE A 158 2.69 8.59 -0.16
C PHE A 158 2.55 7.33 0.69
N LYS A 159 1.33 7.08 1.19
CA LYS A 159 1.07 5.99 2.13
C LYS A 159 0.21 4.91 1.50
N PRO A 160 0.50 3.62 1.75
CA PRO A 160 -0.41 2.55 1.38
C PRO A 160 -1.77 2.76 2.03
N LYS A 161 -2.84 2.74 1.22
CA LYS A 161 -4.21 2.73 1.73
C LYS A 161 -4.61 1.27 1.91
N THR A 162 -4.67 0.82 3.15
CA THR A 162 -5.14 -0.54 3.44
C THR A 162 -6.61 -0.63 3.08
N THR A 163 -6.92 -1.22 1.93
CA THR A 163 -8.25 -1.79 1.71
C THR A 163 -8.37 -2.94 2.70
N ILE A 164 -9.24 -2.82 3.70
CA ILE A 164 -9.70 -4.01 4.43
C ILE A 164 -10.52 -4.78 3.40
N THR A 165 -9.88 -5.66 2.63
CA THR A 165 -10.61 -6.70 1.94
C THR A 165 -11.23 -7.53 3.07
N PRO A 166 -12.56 -7.66 3.18
CA PRO A 166 -13.14 -8.60 4.13
C PRO A 166 -12.48 -9.94 3.85
N ARG A 167 -11.76 -10.48 4.83
CA ARG A 167 -11.29 -11.86 4.75
C ARG A 167 -12.53 -12.68 4.42
N PRO A 168 -12.60 -13.41 3.28
CA PRO A 168 -13.76 -14.24 3.01
C PRO A 168 -13.95 -15.11 4.24
N SER A 169 -15.15 -15.05 4.84
CA SER A 169 -15.41 -15.79 6.07
C SER A 169 -15.04 -17.26 5.83
N ASN A 170 -14.52 -17.97 6.85
CA ASN A 170 -14.11 -19.38 6.69
C ASN A 170 -15.18 -20.24 5.99
N ARG A 171 -16.47 -19.91 6.15
CA ARG A 171 -17.58 -20.54 5.43
C ARG A 171 -17.57 -20.29 3.92
N GLN A 172 -17.30 -19.08 3.48
CA GLN A 172 -17.19 -18.79 2.05
C GLN A 172 -15.99 -19.53 1.44
N GLN A 173 -14.83 -19.52 2.11
CA GLN A 173 -13.65 -20.26 1.62
C GLN A 173 -13.91 -21.77 1.56
N GLN A 174 -14.50 -22.35 2.62
CA GLN A 174 -14.91 -23.76 2.61
C GLN A 174 -15.89 -24.07 1.48
N ASN A 175 -16.81 -23.16 1.16
CA ASN A 175 -17.74 -23.35 0.04
C ASN A 175 -17.04 -23.27 -1.32
N VAL A 176 -16.05 -22.39 -1.51
CA VAL A 176 -15.29 -22.33 -2.77
C VAL A 176 -14.42 -23.59 -2.92
N ASP A 177 -13.74 -24.01 -1.85
CA ASP A 177 -12.90 -25.20 -1.84
C ASP A 177 -13.74 -26.47 -2.06
N ALA A 178 -14.93 -26.56 -1.47
CA ALA A 178 -15.86 -27.67 -1.68
C ALA A 178 -16.41 -27.70 -3.12
N GLN A 179 -16.74 -26.55 -3.70
CA GLN A 179 -17.17 -26.46 -5.10
C GLN A 179 -16.05 -26.85 -6.07
N GLN A 180 -14.81 -26.43 -5.80
CA GLN A 180 -13.65 -26.79 -6.60
C GLN A 180 -13.34 -28.29 -6.50
N GLN A 181 -13.45 -28.88 -5.30
CA GLN A 181 -13.28 -30.32 -5.11
C GLN A 181 -14.37 -31.10 -5.83
N GLN A 182 -15.64 -30.68 -5.76
CA GLN A 182 -16.72 -31.34 -6.49
C GLN A 182 -16.51 -31.26 -8.01
N GLN A 183 -16.13 -30.10 -8.55
CA GLN A 183 -15.81 -29.98 -9.98
C GLN A 183 -14.66 -30.89 -10.41
N ASN A 184 -13.62 -31.02 -9.59
CA ASN A 184 -12.52 -31.93 -9.88
C ASN A 184 -12.95 -33.40 -9.87
N VAL A 185 -13.82 -33.80 -8.93
CA VAL A 185 -14.40 -35.15 -8.88
C VAL A 185 -15.28 -35.41 -10.11
N ASP A 186 -16.15 -34.47 -10.47
CA ASP A 186 -17.04 -34.59 -11.63
C ASP A 186 -16.23 -34.71 -12.93
N THR A 187 -15.14 -33.95 -13.05
CA THR A 187 -14.23 -33.98 -14.20
C THR A 187 -13.50 -35.32 -14.29
N GLN A 188 -13.00 -35.85 -13.16
CA GLN A 188 -12.37 -37.17 -13.13
C GLN A 188 -13.35 -38.29 -13.48
N GLN A 189 -14.59 -38.20 -12.99
CA GLN A 189 -15.61 -39.22 -13.27
C GLN A 189 -16.08 -39.17 -14.72
N GLN A 190 -16.17 -37.99 -15.34
CA GLN A 190 -16.39 -37.88 -16.78
C GLN A 190 -15.25 -38.52 -17.57
N GLN A 191 -13.99 -38.26 -17.20
CA GLN A 191 -12.85 -38.85 -17.91
C GLN A 191 -12.86 -40.38 -17.81
N GLN A 192 -13.10 -40.94 -16.62
CA GLN A 192 -13.20 -42.40 -16.44
C GLN A 192 -14.33 -43.02 -17.27
N ASN A 193 -15.46 -42.32 -17.41
CA ASN A 193 -16.57 -42.78 -18.24
C ASN A 193 -16.22 -42.77 -19.74
N LEU A 194 -15.48 -41.76 -20.21
CA LEU A 194 -14.96 -41.73 -21.58
C LEU A 194 -13.98 -42.88 -21.82
N ASP A 195 -13.05 -43.10 -20.89
CA ASP A 195 -12.04 -44.17 -21.00
C ASP A 195 -12.71 -45.56 -21.02
N ALA A 196 -13.73 -45.78 -20.19
CA ALA A 196 -14.50 -47.02 -20.16
C ALA A 196 -15.29 -47.27 -21.45
N GLN A 197 -15.91 -46.23 -22.02
CA GLN A 197 -16.58 -46.33 -23.32
C GLN A 197 -15.59 -46.66 -24.44
N GLN A 198 -14.39 -46.07 -24.40
CA GLN A 198 -13.36 -46.32 -25.40
C GLN A 198 -12.83 -47.76 -25.30
N GLN A 199 -12.66 -48.30 -24.09
CA GLN A 199 -12.29 -49.70 -23.88
C GLN A 199 -13.38 -50.68 -24.35
N GLN A 200 -14.67 -50.39 -24.10
CA GLN A 200 -15.76 -51.23 -24.62
C GLN A 200 -15.82 -51.27 -26.15
N GLN A 201 -15.53 -50.15 -26.82
CA GLN A 201 -15.43 -50.11 -28.29
C GLN A 201 -14.23 -50.92 -28.80
N GLN A 202 -13.13 -50.98 -28.06
CA GLN A 202 -11.95 -51.78 -28.41
C GLN A 202 -12.18 -53.29 -28.19
N HIS A 203 -12.89 -53.69 -27.13
CA HIS A 203 -13.21 -55.09 -26.85
C HIS A 203 -14.21 -55.71 -27.83
N ALA A 204 -15.10 -54.91 -28.43
CA ALA A 204 -15.99 -55.39 -29.50
C ALA A 204 -15.26 -55.76 -30.80
N ALA A 205 -13.96 -55.46 -30.91
CA ALA A 205 -13.17 -55.67 -32.13
C ALA A 205 -12.13 -56.81 -32.04
N GLN A 206 -12.10 -57.62 -30.98
CA GLN A 206 -11.17 -58.77 -30.88
C GLN A 206 -11.91 -60.13 -30.88
N PRO A 207 -11.47 -61.11 -31.70
CA PRO A 207 -11.99 -62.47 -31.66
C PRO A 207 -11.45 -63.24 -30.45
N SER A 208 -12.32 -64.10 -29.89
CA SER A 208 -12.06 -64.94 -28.73
C SER A 208 -10.95 -65.98 -28.99
N SER A 209 -10.01 -66.08 -28.06
CA SER A 209 -9.21 -67.30 -27.87
C SER A 209 -8.97 -67.54 -26.38
N GLU A 210 -9.48 -68.67 -25.92
CA GLU A 210 -9.32 -69.28 -24.59
C GLU A 210 -7.86 -69.70 -24.33
N ASP A 211 -7.40 -69.53 -23.07
CA ASP A 211 -7.01 -70.60 -22.13
C ASP A 211 -5.86 -70.24 -21.16
N LEU A 212 -6.07 -70.67 -19.92
CA LEU A 212 -5.28 -70.59 -18.65
C LEU A 212 -3.97 -71.45 -18.68
N PRO A 213 -3.15 -71.59 -17.60
CA PRO A 213 -3.19 -71.03 -16.22
C PRO A 213 -1.86 -70.46 -15.66
N ALA A 214 -1.98 -69.96 -14.43
CA ALA A 214 -0.98 -69.36 -13.54
C ALA A 214 0.12 -70.30 -12.99
N GLN A 215 1.28 -69.73 -12.62
CA GLN A 215 2.16 -70.24 -11.56
C GLN A 215 2.98 -69.14 -10.84
N HIS A 216 2.98 -69.25 -9.49
CA HIS A 216 4.09 -69.12 -8.54
C HIS A 216 4.85 -67.80 -8.25
N THR A 217 4.64 -67.33 -7.00
CA THR A 217 5.63 -66.96 -5.94
C THR A 217 6.91 -66.21 -6.28
N ALA A 218 7.12 -65.05 -5.63
CA ALA A 218 8.19 -64.81 -4.64
C ALA A 218 8.27 -63.32 -4.20
N GLN A 219 8.48 -63.09 -2.89
CA GLN A 219 9.03 -61.84 -2.33
C GLN A 219 10.50 -61.65 -2.74
N PRO A 220 11.06 -60.44 -2.66
CA PRO A 220 11.91 -60.15 -1.50
C PRO A 220 11.82 -58.72 -0.94
N SER A 221 12.32 -58.63 0.29
CA SER A 221 12.53 -57.46 1.15
C SER A 221 13.50 -56.41 0.58
N SER A 222 13.27 -55.13 0.89
CA SER A 222 14.28 -54.06 0.96
C SER A 222 13.69 -52.90 1.79
N GLU A 223 14.26 -52.63 2.96
CA GLU A 223 15.20 -51.54 3.28
C GLU A 223 14.50 -50.25 3.73
N ASP A 224 14.67 -49.93 5.02
CA ASP A 224 14.30 -48.68 5.67
C ASP A 224 15.17 -47.50 5.15
N PRO A 225 14.59 -46.31 4.93
CA PRO A 225 15.37 -45.10 4.68
C PRO A 225 15.84 -44.44 6.00
N PRO A 226 16.98 -43.72 6.00
CA PRO A 226 17.50 -43.09 7.20
C PRO A 226 16.81 -41.76 7.49
N ALA A 227 16.65 -41.49 8.79
CA ALA A 227 16.23 -40.23 9.36
C ALA A 227 17.21 -39.10 9.03
N GLN A 228 16.71 -38.00 8.46
CA GLN A 228 17.44 -36.74 8.37
C GLN A 228 17.03 -35.83 9.53
N HIS A 229 17.92 -35.68 10.50
CA HIS A 229 17.91 -34.57 11.44
C HIS A 229 18.34 -33.29 10.71
N ALA A 230 17.39 -32.42 10.40
CA ALA A 230 17.66 -31.02 10.09
C ALA A 230 17.30 -30.17 11.32
N ALA A 231 18.34 -29.65 11.99
CA ALA A 231 18.18 -28.62 13.00
C ALA A 231 17.64 -27.34 12.35
N GLN A 232 16.48 -26.88 12.80
CA GLN A 232 16.02 -25.51 12.53
C GLN A 232 16.69 -24.55 13.54
N PRO A 233 17.30 -23.44 13.12
CA PRO A 233 17.58 -22.35 14.05
C PRO A 233 16.30 -21.53 14.28
N SER A 234 15.95 -21.40 15.55
CA SER A 234 14.94 -20.48 16.07
C SER A 234 15.19 -19.05 15.60
N SER A 235 14.23 -18.48 14.88
CA SER A 235 14.13 -17.03 14.63
C SER A 235 13.02 -16.47 15.51
N GLU A 236 13.31 -16.29 16.79
CA GLU A 236 12.56 -15.35 17.62
C GLU A 236 12.94 -13.93 17.21
N TYR A 237 12.04 -13.26 16.49
CA TYR A 237 11.98 -11.80 16.50
C TYR A 237 10.63 -11.40 17.10
N PRO A 238 10.61 -10.60 18.17
CA PRO A 238 9.35 -10.09 18.72
C PRO A 238 8.72 -9.11 17.73
N PRO A 239 7.37 -9.00 17.69
CA PRO A 239 6.71 -8.07 16.80
C PRO A 239 7.09 -6.64 17.17
N ALA A 240 7.71 -5.93 16.23
CA ALA A 240 7.96 -4.51 16.32
C ALA A 240 6.61 -3.76 16.32
N HIS A 241 6.12 -3.42 17.52
CA HIS A 241 5.02 -2.48 17.70
C HIS A 241 5.48 -1.09 17.27
N GLY A 242 5.40 -0.82 15.96
CA GLY A 242 5.90 0.41 15.38
C GLY A 242 4.86 1.53 15.39
N VAL A 243 4.99 2.48 16.31
CA VAL A 243 4.31 3.80 16.25
C VAL A 243 4.66 4.51 14.92
N PRO A 244 3.69 5.05 14.15
CA PRO A 244 3.92 5.81 12.92
C PRO A 244 4.95 6.93 13.08
N LEU A 245 5.77 7.16 12.04
CA LEU A 245 6.89 8.10 12.08
C LEU A 245 6.44 9.50 12.50
N LEU A 246 5.23 9.90 12.12
CA LEU A 246 4.62 11.19 12.47
C LEU A 246 4.03 11.20 13.90
N GLU A 247 3.43 10.10 14.37
CA GLU A 247 2.99 9.94 15.77
C GLU A 247 4.15 9.93 16.78
N ALA A 248 5.39 9.71 16.33
CA ALA A 248 6.58 9.86 17.16
C ALA A 248 7.00 11.32 17.38
N PHE A 249 6.46 12.28 16.60
CA PHE A 249 6.72 13.73 16.72
C PHE A 249 5.48 14.56 17.06
N TYR A 250 4.30 13.95 17.05
CA TYR A 250 3.02 14.61 17.30
C TYR A 250 2.54 14.21 18.69
N ASP A 251 2.45 15.22 19.57
CA ASP A 251 1.81 15.10 20.88
C ASP A 251 0.28 15.15 20.77
#